data_AF-B1L6E8-F1
#
_entry.id   AF-B1L6E8-F1
#
_cell.length_a   1.000
_cell.length_b   1.000
_cell.length_c   1.000
_cell.angle_alpha   90.00
_cell.angle_beta   90.00
_cell.angle_gamma   90.00
#
_symmetry.space_group_name_H-M   'P 1'
#
loop_
_entity.id
_entity.type
_entity.pdbx_description
1 polymer ?
#
loop_
_entity_poly.entity_id
_entity_poly.type
_entity_poly.pdbx_seq_one_letter_code
_entity_poly.pdbx_strand_id
1 'polypeptide(L)'
;MRVKYEIFSIGGSFIGIAEAEGTIYCNTIPLRGEKEAENDLIKNCRSAWPNLTLEKGSVNCGELPVKIYKIFSGENEDTSNIMLANHENIKFQEALEAISLIPRGTFTTYGELARLIATSPRAVGLYASKNPFPLIVPCHRVVRGDMRVGGYGYGEELKALLLIREGIEVDLSRMRVNPNKLIRASDLRRMREVSGHASST
;
A
#
# COMPACT_ATOMS: atom_id res chain seq x y z
N MET A 1 -2.06 -16.74 15.73
CA MET A 1 -1.16 -17.40 14.75
C MET A 1 0.23 -16.81 14.90
N ARG A 2 1.30 -17.61 14.78
CA ARG A 2 2.68 -17.12 14.86
C ARG A 2 3.16 -16.69 13.48
N VAL A 3 3.78 -15.51 13.41
CA VAL A 3 4.30 -14.92 12.18
C VAL A 3 5.73 -14.47 12.47
N LYS A 4 6.66 -14.87 11.60
CA LYS A 4 8.06 -14.45 11.72
C LYS A 4 8.26 -13.11 11.06
N TYR A 5 9.23 -12.34 11.53
CA TYR A 5 9.64 -11.12 10.85
C TYR A 5 11.14 -10.90 10.85
N GLU A 6 11.61 -10.23 9.81
CA GLU A 6 13.01 -9.89 9.59
C GLU A 6 13.13 -8.44 9.09
N ILE A 7 14.23 -7.77 9.44
CA ILE A 7 14.57 -6.43 8.97
C ILE A 7 15.75 -6.53 8.02
N PHE A 8 15.55 -6.10 6.78
CA PHE A 8 16.54 -6.14 5.71
C PHE A 8 17.20 -4.79 5.54
N SER A 9 18.53 -4.78 5.37
CA SER A 9 19.30 -3.59 4.99
C SER A 9 19.46 -3.54 3.46
N ILE A 10 18.79 -2.59 2.80
CA ILE A 10 18.78 -2.45 1.34
C ILE A 10 19.05 -0.98 0.99
N GLY A 11 20.09 -0.73 0.19
CA GLY A 11 20.39 0.61 -0.33
C GLY A 11 20.51 1.70 0.73
N GLY A 12 21.10 1.38 1.89
CA GLY A 12 21.26 2.29 3.03
C GLY A 12 19.99 2.55 3.84
N SER A 13 18.92 1.79 3.59
CA SER A 13 17.64 1.86 4.32
C SER A 13 17.29 0.51 4.93
N PHE A 14 16.30 0.49 5.82
CA PHE A 14 15.81 -0.71 6.49
C PHE A 14 14.36 -0.99 6.11
N ILE A 15 14.07 -2.24 5.76
CA ILE A 15 12.74 -2.70 5.34
C ILE A 15 12.37 -3.91 6.18
N GLY A 16 11.25 -3.84 6.89
CA GLY A 16 10.72 -4.96 7.65
C GLY A 16 9.72 -5.78 6.84
N ILE A 17 9.80 -7.10 6.92
CA ILE A 17 8.83 -8.04 6.35
C ILE A 17 8.35 -8.98 7.44
N ALA A 18 7.04 -9.20 7.53
CA ALA A 18 6.41 -10.21 8.38
C ALA A 18 5.72 -11.28 7.52
N GLU A 19 6.02 -12.54 7.75
CA GLU A 19 5.66 -13.66 6.88
C GLU A 19 5.37 -14.96 7.68
N ALA A 20 4.45 -15.76 7.16
CA ALA A 20 4.24 -17.14 7.58
C ALA A 20 3.76 -18.00 6.41
N GLU A 21 4.39 -19.17 6.25
CA GLU A 21 4.02 -20.19 5.24
C GLU A 21 3.97 -19.65 3.79
N GLY A 22 4.90 -18.76 3.44
CA GLY A 22 5.00 -18.10 2.14
C GLY A 22 4.03 -16.92 1.96
N THR A 23 3.23 -16.58 2.98
CA THR A 23 2.26 -15.49 2.93
C THR A 23 2.77 -14.27 3.69
N ILE A 24 2.77 -13.12 3.04
CA ILE A 24 3.17 -11.84 3.65
C ILE A 24 2.00 -11.28 4.44
N TYR A 25 2.25 -10.97 5.70
CA TYR A 25 1.28 -10.33 6.60
C TYR A 25 1.48 -8.82 6.69
N CYS A 26 2.73 -8.35 6.62
CA CYS A 26 3.02 -6.92 6.62
C CYS A 26 4.37 -6.63 5.96
N ASN A 27 4.52 -5.41 5.47
CA ASN A 27 5.83 -4.82 5.21
C ASN A 27 5.90 -3.37 5.71
N THR A 28 7.12 -2.82 5.73
CA THR A 28 7.35 -1.39 5.87
C THR A 28 7.74 -0.77 4.53
N ILE A 29 7.73 0.57 4.47
CA ILE A 29 8.54 1.31 3.48
C ILE A 29 10.03 1.25 3.87
N PRO A 30 10.95 1.70 2.99
CA PRO A 30 12.34 1.96 3.39
C PRO A 30 12.41 3.05 4.48
N LEU A 31 12.98 2.69 5.63
CA LEU A 31 13.13 3.55 6.82
C LEU A 31 14.61 3.76 7.15
N ARG A 32 14.92 4.78 7.96
CA ARG A 32 16.31 5.22 8.17
C ARG A 32 17.06 4.39 9.20
N GLY A 33 16.36 3.80 10.16
CA GLY A 33 16.96 2.96 11.19
C GLY A 33 16.33 1.57 11.30
N GLU A 34 17.14 0.57 11.66
CA GLU A 34 16.66 -0.80 11.86
C GLU A 34 15.56 -0.87 12.92
N LYS A 35 15.79 -0.23 14.08
CA LYS A 35 14.82 -0.17 15.19
C LYS A 35 13.55 0.60 14.82
N GLU A 36 13.67 1.61 13.96
CA GLU A 36 12.52 2.34 13.43
C GLU A 36 11.67 1.43 12.54
N ALA A 37 12.30 0.68 11.64
CA ALA A 37 11.63 -0.29 10.78
C ALA A 37 10.97 -1.42 11.58
N GLU A 38 11.64 -1.95 12.61
CA GLU A 38 11.07 -2.97 13.48
C GLU A 38 9.84 -2.46 14.23
N ASN A 39 9.90 -1.25 14.80
CA ASN A 39 8.76 -0.65 15.48
C ASN A 39 7.59 -0.35 14.54
N ASP A 40 7.88 0.16 13.33
CA ASP A 40 6.87 0.42 12.30
C ASP A 40 6.17 -0.88 11.87
N LEU A 41 6.95 -1.93 11.58
CA LEU A 41 6.42 -3.23 11.19
C LEU A 41 5.51 -3.82 12.27
N ILE A 42 5.97 -3.84 13.53
CA ILE A 42 5.20 -4.37 14.66
C ILE A 42 3.90 -3.59 14.84
N LYS A 43 3.96 -2.26 14.76
CA LYS A 43 2.78 -1.38 14.86
C LYS A 43 1.80 -1.66 13.72
N ASN A 44 2.29 -1.73 12.48
CA ASN A 44 1.48 -1.96 11.30
C ASN A 44 0.76 -3.32 11.39
N CYS A 45 1.52 -4.36 11.72
CA CYS A 45 0.98 -5.70 11.93
C CYS A 45 -0.06 -5.78 13.04
N ARG A 46 0.17 -5.17 14.20
CA ARG A 46 -0.81 -5.21 15.30
C ARG A 46 -2.09 -4.44 14.96
N SER A 47 -1.98 -3.39 14.15
CA SER A 47 -3.13 -2.59 13.72
C SER A 47 -4.04 -3.34 12.74
N ALA A 48 -3.44 -4.09 11.80
CA ALA A 48 -4.19 -4.91 10.85
C ALA A 48 -4.59 -6.28 11.45
N TRP A 49 -3.75 -6.85 12.31
CA TRP A 49 -3.86 -8.23 12.78
C TRP A 49 -3.66 -8.32 14.31
N PRO A 50 -4.68 -7.98 15.12
CA PRO A 50 -4.54 -7.90 16.58
C PRO A 50 -4.13 -9.21 17.27
N ASN A 51 -4.41 -10.36 16.64
CA ASN A 51 -4.22 -11.69 17.20
C ASN A 51 -2.93 -12.38 16.70
N LEU A 52 -2.03 -11.66 16.02
CA LEU A 52 -0.74 -12.21 15.62
C LEU A 52 0.25 -12.21 16.78
N THR A 53 0.99 -13.31 16.88
CA THR A 53 2.20 -13.38 17.69
C THR A 53 3.40 -13.19 16.75
N LEU A 54 4.05 -12.04 16.84
CA LEU A 54 5.23 -11.72 16.03
C LEU A 54 6.49 -12.23 16.72
N GLU A 55 7.33 -12.91 15.96
CA GLU A 55 8.61 -13.45 16.41
C GLU A 55 9.72 -13.01 15.46
N LYS A 56 10.82 -12.47 15.98
CA LYS A 56 11.96 -12.10 15.13
C LYS A 56 12.64 -13.37 14.64
N GLY A 57 12.89 -13.46 13.35
CA GLY A 57 13.56 -14.61 12.74
C GLY A 57 13.48 -14.58 11.22
N SER A 58 14.24 -15.47 10.59
CA SER A 58 14.30 -15.52 9.13
C SER A 58 12.94 -15.76 8.49
N VAL A 59 12.66 -15.01 7.43
CA VAL A 59 11.43 -15.06 6.65
C VAL A 59 11.69 -15.55 5.22
N ASN A 60 10.69 -16.18 4.60
CA ASN A 60 10.75 -16.56 3.19
C ASN A 60 10.00 -15.54 2.33
N CYS A 61 10.70 -14.48 1.91
CA CYS A 61 10.09 -13.37 1.15
C CYS A 61 10.73 -13.10 -0.23
N GLY A 62 11.63 -13.96 -0.69
CA GLY A 62 12.35 -13.77 -1.96
C GLY A 62 12.96 -12.37 -2.09
N GLU A 63 12.77 -11.75 -3.25
CA GLU A 63 13.29 -10.39 -3.55
C GLU A 63 12.36 -9.25 -3.07
N LEU A 64 11.34 -9.54 -2.26
CA LEU A 64 10.36 -8.53 -1.86
C LEU A 64 10.97 -7.26 -1.24
N PRO A 65 11.96 -7.33 -0.32
CA PRO A 65 12.62 -6.14 0.21
C PRO A 65 13.27 -5.27 -0.88
N VAL A 66 13.90 -5.91 -1.88
CA VAL A 66 14.53 -5.22 -3.01
C VAL A 66 13.47 -4.56 -3.89
N LYS A 67 12.37 -5.27 -4.21
CA LYS A 67 11.25 -4.69 -4.96
C LYS A 67 10.64 -3.48 -4.26
N ILE A 68 10.43 -3.55 -2.93
CA ILE A 68 9.94 -2.43 -2.12
C ILE A 68 10.88 -1.22 -2.22
N TYR A 69 12.20 -1.44 -2.10
CA TYR A 69 13.19 -0.37 -2.24
C TYR A 69 13.13 0.31 -3.61
N LYS A 70 13.03 -0.49 -4.68
CA LYS A 70 12.93 0.01 -6.05
C LYS A 70 11.64 0.80 -6.30
N ILE A 71 10.48 0.28 -5.87
CA ILE A 71 9.19 0.99 -5.95
C ILE A 71 9.27 2.32 -5.22
N PHE A 72 9.80 2.31 -4.00
CA PHE A 72 10.00 3.53 -3.22
C PHE A 72 10.88 4.54 -3.96
N SER A 73 11.91 4.08 -4.65
CA SER A 73 12.85 4.88 -5.43
C SER A 73 12.26 5.39 -6.76
N GLY A 74 11.06 4.93 -7.14
CA GLY A 74 10.36 5.37 -8.34
C GLY A 74 10.49 4.41 -9.53
N GLU A 75 11.05 3.23 -9.34
CA GLU A 75 11.07 2.19 -10.38
C GLU A 75 9.72 1.47 -10.47
N ASN A 76 9.46 0.87 -11.64
CA ASN A 76 8.26 0.07 -11.86
C ASN A 76 8.59 -1.40 -11.63
N GLU A 77 8.07 -1.98 -10.55
CA GLU A 77 8.27 -3.38 -10.19
C GLU A 77 6.93 -4.09 -10.10
N ASP A 78 6.91 -5.34 -10.54
CA ASP A 78 5.74 -6.20 -10.45
C ASP A 78 5.71 -6.94 -9.11
N THR A 79 4.61 -6.77 -8.37
CA THR A 79 4.33 -7.43 -7.09
C THR A 79 3.10 -8.34 -7.16
N SER A 80 2.56 -8.60 -8.36
CA SER A 80 1.38 -9.44 -8.55
C SER A 80 1.56 -10.89 -8.11
N ASN A 81 2.81 -11.37 -8.12
CA ASN A 81 3.18 -12.73 -7.71
C ASN A 81 3.39 -12.89 -6.19
N ILE A 82 3.20 -11.83 -5.40
CA ILE A 82 3.38 -11.86 -3.95
C ILE A 82 2.07 -12.26 -3.27
N MET A 83 2.10 -13.33 -2.49
CA MET A 83 0.94 -13.78 -1.73
C MET A 83 0.78 -12.92 -0.47
N LEU A 84 -0.29 -12.12 -0.43
CA LEU A 84 -0.65 -11.27 0.70
C LEU A 84 -1.74 -11.94 1.55
N ALA A 85 -1.65 -11.79 2.86
CA ALA A 85 -2.68 -12.26 3.78
C ALA A 85 -4.01 -11.52 3.55
N ASN A 86 -5.10 -12.28 3.43
CA ASN A 86 -6.44 -11.73 3.34
C ASN A 86 -6.95 -11.26 4.70
N HIS A 87 -7.63 -10.10 4.71
CA HIS A 87 -8.18 -9.53 5.92
C HIS A 87 -9.58 -10.11 6.25
N GLU A 88 -9.81 -10.53 7.50
CA GLU A 88 -11.09 -11.13 7.94
C GLU A 88 -12.29 -10.17 7.78
N ASN A 89 -12.05 -8.87 7.99
CA ASN A 89 -13.02 -7.82 7.66
C ASN A 89 -13.13 -7.64 6.14
N ILE A 90 -14.24 -8.11 5.57
CA ILE A 90 -14.55 -8.06 4.13
C ILE A 90 -14.44 -6.65 3.55
N LYS A 91 -14.92 -5.61 4.24
CA LYS A 91 -14.85 -4.22 3.72
C LYS A 91 -13.45 -3.65 3.75
N PHE A 92 -12.61 -4.09 4.68
CA PHE A 92 -11.20 -3.74 4.66
C PHE A 92 -10.51 -4.48 3.50
N GLN A 93 -10.74 -5.78 3.35
CA GLN A 93 -10.21 -6.56 2.23
C GLN A 93 -10.59 -5.96 0.87
N GLU A 94 -11.88 -5.65 0.63
CA GLU A 94 -12.36 -5.00 -0.59
C GLU A 94 -11.66 -3.66 -0.84
N ALA A 95 -11.35 -2.89 0.21
CA ALA A 95 -10.63 -1.63 0.08
C ALA A 95 -9.17 -1.84 -0.31
N LEU A 96 -8.47 -2.84 0.25
CA LEU A 96 -7.11 -3.20 -0.14
C LEU A 96 -7.07 -3.61 -1.63
N GLU A 97 -7.97 -4.52 -2.03
CA GLU A 97 -8.11 -4.96 -3.42
C GLU A 97 -8.40 -3.79 -4.37
N ALA A 98 -9.34 -2.91 -4.01
CA ALA A 98 -9.68 -1.74 -4.81
C ALA A 98 -8.51 -0.76 -4.96
N ILE A 99 -7.68 -0.59 -3.92
CA ILE A 99 -6.48 0.25 -3.97
C ILE A 99 -5.41 -0.40 -4.86
N SER A 100 -5.26 -1.72 -4.82
CA SER A 100 -4.31 -2.46 -5.67
C SER A 100 -4.60 -2.34 -7.17
N LEU A 101 -5.84 -2.04 -7.55
CA LEU A 101 -6.20 -1.80 -8.95
C LEU A 101 -5.64 -0.50 -9.52
N ILE A 102 -5.22 0.47 -8.70
CA ILE A 102 -4.80 1.80 -9.16
C ILE A 102 -3.43 1.70 -9.84
N PRO A 103 -3.33 1.89 -11.17
CA PRO A 103 -2.07 1.74 -11.88
C PRO A 103 -1.03 2.79 -11.48
N ARG A 104 0.25 2.42 -11.59
CA ARG A 104 1.37 3.35 -11.43
C ARG A 104 1.20 4.56 -12.34
N GLY A 105 1.48 5.75 -11.79
CA GLY A 105 1.38 7.00 -12.52
C GLY A 105 -0.04 7.52 -12.70
N THR A 106 -1.03 6.88 -12.06
CA THR A 106 -2.39 7.41 -11.91
C THR A 106 -2.74 7.51 -10.44
N PHE A 107 -3.81 8.22 -10.13
CA PHE A 107 -4.33 8.30 -8.78
C PHE A 107 -5.86 8.34 -8.79
N THR A 108 -6.46 8.06 -7.63
CA THR A 108 -7.90 8.19 -7.46
C THR A 108 -8.22 8.94 -6.16
N THR A 109 -9.49 9.11 -5.85
CA THR A 109 -9.90 9.72 -4.58
C THR A 109 -10.58 8.72 -3.66
N TYR A 110 -10.58 9.02 -2.36
CA TYR A 110 -11.39 8.26 -1.39
C TYR A 110 -12.87 8.19 -1.79
N GLY A 111 -13.39 9.21 -2.48
CA GLY A 111 -14.76 9.24 -2.99
C GLY A 111 -15.02 8.25 -4.12
N GLU A 112 -14.08 8.14 -5.06
CA GLU A 112 -14.18 7.19 -6.16
C GLU A 112 -14.07 5.73 -5.66
N LEU A 113 -13.15 5.45 -4.75
CA LEU A 113 -13.07 4.12 -4.12
C LEU A 113 -14.32 3.78 -3.30
N ALA A 114 -14.84 4.75 -2.55
CA ALA A 114 -16.08 4.56 -1.78
C ALA A 114 -17.27 4.21 -2.67
N ARG A 115 -17.38 4.86 -3.84
CA ARG A 115 -18.38 4.52 -4.88
C ARG A 115 -18.17 3.15 -5.50
N LEU A 116 -16.93 2.68 -5.59
CA LEU A 116 -16.59 1.38 -6.16
C LEU A 116 -17.03 0.22 -5.24
N ILE A 117 -16.73 0.31 -3.94
CA ILE A 117 -16.96 -0.77 -2.97
C ILE A 117 -18.19 -0.55 -2.07
N ALA A 118 -19.04 0.40 -2.43
CA ALA A 118 -20.28 0.76 -1.72
C ALA A 118 -20.05 1.01 -0.21
N THR A 119 -19.19 2.00 0.09
CA THR A 119 -18.91 2.44 1.47
C THR A 119 -18.79 3.98 1.54
N SER A 120 -18.29 4.52 2.65
CA SER A 120 -18.02 5.96 2.80
C SER A 120 -16.55 6.32 2.52
N PRO A 121 -16.25 7.53 2.01
CA PRO A 121 -14.86 7.98 1.82
C PRO A 121 -14.06 7.96 3.13
N ARG A 122 -14.73 8.22 4.26
CA ARG A 122 -14.13 8.16 5.61
C ARG A 122 -13.71 6.74 5.98
N ALA A 123 -14.52 5.74 5.65
CA ALA A 123 -14.18 4.34 5.88
C ALA A 123 -12.98 3.92 5.01
N VAL A 124 -12.96 4.30 3.72
CA VAL A 124 -11.79 4.05 2.86
C VAL A 124 -10.53 4.70 3.43
N GLY A 125 -10.63 5.95 3.91
CA GLY A 125 -9.52 6.64 4.57
C GLY A 125 -8.99 5.88 5.79
N LEU A 126 -9.88 5.33 6.62
CA LEU A 126 -9.50 4.51 7.76
C LEU A 126 -8.79 3.23 7.32
N TYR A 127 -9.33 2.49 6.34
CA TYR A 127 -8.72 1.26 5.83
C TYR A 127 -7.35 1.52 5.20
N ALA A 128 -7.24 2.55 4.35
CA ALA A 128 -5.98 2.96 3.73
C ALA A 128 -4.91 3.38 4.75
N SER A 129 -5.31 4.01 5.86
CA SER A 129 -4.41 4.40 6.95
C SER A 129 -3.85 3.21 7.75
N LYS A 130 -4.52 2.05 7.66
CA LYS A 130 -4.14 0.80 8.32
C LYS A 130 -3.56 -0.23 7.35
N ASN A 131 -3.24 0.18 6.13
CA ASN A 131 -2.73 -0.72 5.09
C ASN A 131 -1.47 -1.46 5.58
N PRO A 132 -1.52 -2.79 5.76
CA PRO A 132 -0.36 -3.56 6.21
C PRO A 132 0.70 -3.72 5.12
N PHE A 133 0.37 -3.36 3.87
CA PHE A 133 1.19 -3.62 2.69
C PHE A 133 1.55 -2.33 1.94
N PRO A 134 2.22 -1.33 2.57
CA PRO A 134 2.54 -0.09 1.89
C PRO A 134 3.41 -0.35 0.65
N LEU A 135 3.20 0.45 -0.40
CA LEU A 135 3.82 0.36 -1.73
C LEU A 135 3.40 -0.85 -2.58
N ILE A 136 3.14 -2.02 -1.98
CA ILE A 136 2.54 -3.16 -2.67
C ILE A 136 1.05 -2.87 -2.93
N VAL A 137 0.31 -2.51 -1.87
CA VAL A 137 -0.99 -1.88 -1.95
C VAL A 137 -0.75 -0.36 -1.96
N PRO A 138 -0.93 0.33 -3.10
CA PRO A 138 -0.40 1.68 -3.31
C PRO A 138 -1.32 2.77 -2.72
N CYS A 139 -1.53 2.75 -1.40
CA CYS A 139 -2.42 3.70 -0.73
C CYS A 139 -1.97 5.18 -0.84
N HIS A 140 -0.71 5.44 -1.23
CA HIS A 140 -0.24 6.79 -1.59
C HIS A 140 -0.94 7.36 -2.83
N ARG A 141 -1.48 6.51 -3.72
CA ARG A 141 -2.25 6.89 -4.92
C ARG A 141 -3.71 7.28 -4.63
N VAL A 142 -4.13 7.34 -3.37
CA VAL A 142 -5.49 7.73 -2.97
C VAL A 142 -5.47 9.10 -2.32
N VAL A 143 -6.10 10.10 -2.94
CA VAL A 143 -6.08 11.50 -2.46
C VAL A 143 -7.48 11.99 -2.08
N ARG A 144 -7.56 13.22 -1.57
CA ARG A 144 -8.85 13.83 -1.20
C ARG A 144 -9.65 14.23 -2.45
N GLY A 145 -10.97 14.33 -2.30
CA GLY A 145 -11.87 14.73 -3.40
C GLY A 145 -11.64 16.15 -3.92
N ASP A 146 -11.01 17.01 -3.12
CA ASP A 146 -10.62 18.39 -3.47
C ASP A 146 -9.19 18.48 -4.05
N MET A 147 -8.65 17.33 -4.49
CA MET A 147 -7.29 17.14 -5.02
C MET A 147 -6.16 17.46 -4.04
N ARG A 148 -6.44 17.70 -2.76
CA ARG A 148 -5.38 17.77 -1.75
C ARG A 148 -4.77 16.38 -1.53
N VAL A 149 -3.45 16.31 -1.36
CA VAL A 149 -2.71 15.06 -1.16
C VAL A 149 -3.30 14.26 0.02
N GLY A 150 -3.56 14.94 1.14
CA GLY A 150 -4.21 14.37 2.31
C GLY A 150 -3.32 13.40 3.10
N GLY A 151 -3.87 12.90 4.21
CA GLY A 151 -3.10 12.07 5.15
C GLY A 151 -2.49 10.80 4.55
N TYR A 152 -1.37 10.41 5.15
CA TYR A 152 -0.63 9.18 4.85
C TYR A 152 -0.02 8.66 6.14
N GLY A 153 0.07 7.33 6.30
CA GLY A 153 0.67 6.71 7.50
C GLY A 153 2.11 7.16 7.78
N TYR A 154 2.80 7.61 6.74
CA TYR A 154 4.20 8.04 6.77
C TYR A 154 4.40 9.54 6.48
N GLY A 155 3.34 10.35 6.56
CA GLY A 155 3.39 11.80 6.34
C GLY A 155 2.95 12.26 4.93
N GLU A 156 2.33 13.43 4.87
CA GLU A 156 1.75 13.98 3.64
C GLU A 156 2.82 14.34 2.60
N GLU A 157 3.97 14.82 3.07
CA GLU A 157 5.13 15.18 2.25
C GLU A 157 5.67 13.95 1.52
N LEU A 158 5.84 12.82 2.22
CA LEU A 158 6.30 11.60 1.59
C LEU A 158 5.30 11.09 0.56
N LYS A 159 3.99 11.17 0.84
CA LYS A 159 2.96 10.80 -0.13
C LYS A 159 3.05 11.65 -1.41
N ALA A 160 3.25 12.96 -1.27
CA ALA A 160 3.46 13.84 -2.41
C ALA A 160 4.73 13.46 -3.20
N LEU A 161 5.84 13.17 -2.52
CA LEU A 161 7.08 12.74 -3.17
C LEU A 161 6.90 11.41 -3.92
N LEU A 162 6.18 10.44 -3.35
CA LEU A 162 5.88 9.18 -4.03
C LEU A 162 5.04 9.42 -5.30
N LEU A 163 4.00 10.24 -5.23
CA LEU A 163 3.19 10.63 -6.39
C LEU A 163 4.07 11.28 -7.48
N ILE A 164 4.94 12.22 -7.11
CA ILE A 164 5.89 12.89 -8.03
C ILE A 164 6.83 11.87 -8.67
N ARG A 165 7.36 10.91 -7.91
CA ARG A 165 8.18 9.81 -8.44
C ARG A 165 7.42 8.91 -9.41
N GLU A 166 6.09 8.88 -9.35
CA GLU A 166 5.25 8.22 -10.35
C GLU A 166 4.90 9.11 -11.56
N GLY A 167 5.45 10.31 -11.63
CA GLY A 167 5.19 11.28 -12.69
C GLY A 167 3.84 11.99 -12.55
N ILE A 168 3.27 12.04 -11.34
CA ILE A 168 2.06 12.81 -11.06
C ILE A 168 2.47 14.23 -10.67
N GLU A 169 1.85 15.23 -11.29
CA GLU A 169 2.12 16.64 -10.99
C GLU A 169 1.48 17.04 -9.65
N VAL A 170 2.30 17.56 -8.74
CA VAL A 170 1.86 18.02 -7.41
C VAL A 170 2.39 19.44 -7.16
N ASP A 171 1.48 20.36 -6.87
CA ASP A 171 1.79 21.67 -6.31
C ASP A 171 2.13 21.50 -4.82
N LEU A 172 3.43 21.44 -4.52
CA LEU A 172 3.95 21.31 -3.16
C LEU A 172 3.65 22.52 -2.27
N SER A 173 3.42 23.70 -2.84
CA SER A 173 3.08 24.89 -2.04
C SER A 173 1.66 24.82 -1.46
N ARG A 174 0.77 24.07 -2.15
CA ARG A 174 -0.64 23.90 -1.74
C ARG A 174 -0.98 22.47 -1.33
N MET A 175 -0.02 21.55 -1.42
CA MET A 175 -0.21 20.11 -1.28
C MET A 175 -1.39 19.60 -2.11
N ARG A 176 -1.38 19.92 -3.41
CA ARG A 176 -2.47 19.60 -4.35
C ARG A 176 -1.97 18.90 -5.59
N VAL A 177 -2.74 17.91 -6.04
CA VAL A 177 -2.44 17.12 -7.24
C VAL A 177 -3.15 17.72 -8.45
N ASN A 178 -2.50 17.72 -9.62
CA ASN A 178 -3.15 18.04 -10.88
C ASN A 178 -4.14 16.91 -11.24
N PRO A 179 -5.42 17.21 -11.57
CA PRO A 179 -6.42 16.18 -11.89
C PRO A 179 -6.18 15.43 -13.22
N ASN A 180 -5.17 15.79 -14.03
CA ASN A 180 -4.90 15.19 -15.34
C ASN A 180 -4.70 13.67 -15.34
N LYS A 181 -4.29 13.08 -14.22
CA LYS A 181 -4.10 11.62 -14.07
C LYS A 181 -5.09 10.96 -13.10
N LEU A 182 -6.22 11.62 -12.83
CA LEU A 182 -7.28 11.10 -11.99
C LEU A 182 -8.06 9.99 -12.72
N ILE A 183 -8.14 8.79 -12.12
CA ILE A 183 -9.04 7.72 -12.55
C ILE A 183 -10.28 7.64 -11.65
N ARG A 184 -11.42 7.31 -12.26
CA ARG A 184 -12.73 7.28 -11.61
C ARG A 184 -13.16 5.86 -11.27
N ALA A 185 -14.24 5.75 -10.48
CA ALA A 185 -14.85 4.48 -10.14
C ALA A 185 -15.21 3.63 -11.38
N SER A 186 -15.62 4.27 -12.48
CA SER A 186 -15.89 3.58 -13.75
C SER A 186 -14.66 2.93 -14.37
N ASP A 187 -13.49 3.58 -14.26
CA ASP A 187 -12.23 3.04 -14.78
C ASP A 187 -11.81 1.82 -13.96
N LEU A 188 -11.87 1.94 -12.63
CA LEU A 188 -11.53 0.86 -11.71
C LEU A 188 -12.46 -0.35 -11.83
N ARG A 189 -13.77 -0.14 -12.09
CA ARG A 189 -14.70 -1.26 -12.37
C ARG A 189 -14.27 -2.07 -13.59
N ARG A 190 -13.94 -1.39 -14.69
CA ARG A 190 -13.45 -2.06 -15.91
C ARG A 190 -12.16 -2.83 -15.65
N MET A 191 -11.23 -2.26 -14.91
CA MET A 191 -9.97 -2.94 -14.54
C MET A 191 -10.25 -4.21 -13.71
N ARG A 192 -11.16 -4.13 -12.73
CA ARG A 192 -11.55 -5.26 -11.89
C ARG A 192 -12.16 -6.40 -12.71
N GLU A 193 -13.03 -6.07 -13.66
CA GLU A 193 -13.65 -7.05 -14.55
C GLU A 193 -12.61 -7.79 -15.40
N VAL A 194 -11.63 -7.08 -15.96
CA VAL A 194 -10.54 -7.68 -16.76
C VAL A 194 -9.67 -8.60 -15.90
N SER A 195 -9.28 -8.17 -14.69
CA SER A 195 -8.49 -8.99 -13.76
C SER A 195 -9.24 -10.24 -13.28
N GLY A 196 -10.56 -10.16 -13.10
CA GLY A 196 -11.39 -11.31 -12.72
C GLY A 196 -11.53 -12.38 -13.81
N HIS A 197 -11.54 -11.98 -15.09
CA HIS A 197 -11.58 -12.92 -16.21
C HIS A 197 -10.25 -13.66 -16.44
N ALA A 198 -9.11 -13.04 -16.09
CA ALA A 198 -7.79 -13.66 -16.21
C ALA A 198 -7.53 -14.78 -15.17
N SER A 199 -8.31 -14.84 -14.09
CA SER A 199 -8.24 -15.91 -13.07
C SER A 199 -9.22 -17.07 -13.33
N SER A 200 -9.95 -17.05 -14.45
CA SER A 200 -11.04 -17.98 -14.77
C SER A 200 -10.78 -18.84 -16.02
N THR A 201 -9.56 -18.81 -16.58
CA THR A 201 -9.13 -19.54 -17.79
C THR A 201 -7.80 -20.22 -17.57
#